data_AF-A0A2G6KM44-F1
#
_entry.id   AF-A0A2G6KM44-F1
#
_cell.length_a   1.000
_cell.length_b   1.000
_cell.length_c   1.000
_cell.angle_alpha   90.00
_cell.angle_beta   90.00
_cell.angle_gamma   90.00
#
_symmetry.space_group_name_H-M   'P 1'
#
loop_
_entity.id
_entity.type
_entity.pdbx_description
1 polymer ?
#
loop_
_entity_poly.entity_id
_entity_poly.type
_entity_poly.pdbx_seq_one_letter_code
_entity_poly.pdbx_strand_id
1 'polypeptide(L)'
;MINSPEQTVEISLDDLHEALAAGALLLSVNQRLARHLQIAHAEWRLARGESVWESPRILPWSAWFTHWYGELDLPDKRALLPSLLARQYWHDAVERGEQARLLDTRAAAELAFEAWQIAARWRIENDSDAYLSDDQFAFECWRRHFRARLEEGGWIDQADLPALLIDMLGSLDGAGDAEEGIGASLVGAAEVILAGFIELTPEQGLLVAAFASAGIRVRTLALRASGVSASGDGQAIERRICMDDQHELDLLAAELRHELEVVPADSPPPRLGVVISDLGARRVALVRALERAFFPGLSPAAIEAIGRPWDISLGGALADEPLIRSALDIIELTLDGLPPADVSALLMSSVVIRDADTREQAERLDRKIRRHHLPRLTLKLLLDELNRKGPLAERFVA
;
A
#
# COMPACT_ATOMS: atom_id res chain seq x y z
N MET A 1 3.70 11.23 -27.55
CA MET A 1 4.97 10.49 -27.70
C MET A 1 5.57 10.39 -26.32
N ILE A 2 5.29 9.28 -25.64
CA ILE A 2 5.70 9.05 -24.26
C ILE A 2 7.13 8.50 -24.33
N ASN A 3 8.05 9.12 -23.60
CA ASN A 3 9.48 8.83 -23.63
C ASN A 3 9.76 7.33 -23.50
N SER A 4 10.46 6.80 -24.50
CA SER A 4 11.00 5.44 -24.50
C SER A 4 11.94 5.21 -23.32
N PRO A 5 12.05 3.97 -22.79
CA PRO A 5 12.99 3.58 -21.73
C PRO A 5 14.49 3.62 -22.13
N GLU A 6 14.85 4.36 -23.18
CA GLU A 6 16.19 4.33 -23.81
C GLU A 6 17.30 5.01 -22.97
N GLN A 7 17.01 5.56 -21.80
CA GLN A 7 18.00 6.24 -20.96
C GLN A 7 18.50 5.43 -19.76
N THR A 8 17.96 4.23 -19.50
CA THR A 8 18.43 3.39 -18.39
C THR A 8 19.19 2.16 -18.89
N VAL A 9 20.35 1.90 -18.30
CA VAL A 9 21.14 0.69 -18.59
C VAL A 9 20.64 -0.47 -17.71
N GLU A 10 20.45 -1.66 -18.28
CA GLU A 10 20.09 -2.85 -17.52
C GLU A 10 21.26 -3.32 -16.64
N ILE A 11 20.97 -3.70 -15.38
CA ILE A 11 21.94 -4.33 -14.47
C ILE A 11 21.49 -5.74 -14.09
N SER A 12 22.42 -6.69 -14.05
CA SER A 12 22.18 -8.06 -13.60
C SER A 12 22.06 -8.14 -12.08
N LEU A 13 21.55 -9.25 -11.54
CA LEU A 13 21.42 -9.43 -10.10
C LEU A 13 22.77 -9.60 -9.38
N ASP A 14 23.79 -10.13 -10.06
CA ASP A 14 25.13 -10.25 -9.49
C ASP A 14 25.82 -8.88 -9.41
N ASP A 15 25.74 -8.10 -10.49
CA ASP A 15 26.28 -6.73 -10.54
C ASP A 15 25.53 -5.79 -9.59
N LEU A 16 24.24 -6.06 -9.33
CA LEU A 16 23.41 -5.30 -8.39
C LEU A 16 24.03 -5.28 -7.00
N HIS A 17 24.47 -6.43 -6.49
CA HIS A 17 25.00 -6.53 -5.15
C HIS A 17 26.33 -5.79 -5.00
N GLU A 18 27.17 -5.81 -6.04
CA GLU A 18 28.41 -5.03 -6.07
C GLU A 18 28.14 -3.52 -6.10
N ALA A 19 27.16 -3.07 -6.90
CA ALA A 19 26.76 -1.67 -6.96
C ALA A 19 26.20 -1.19 -5.61
N LEU A 20 25.36 -1.99 -4.96
CA LEU A 20 24.85 -1.72 -3.61
C LEU A 20 25.99 -1.64 -2.58
N ALA A 21 26.99 -2.51 -2.68
CA ALA A 21 28.16 -2.48 -1.81
C ALA A 21 29.04 -1.24 -2.03
N ALA A 22 29.03 -0.66 -3.24
CA ALA A 22 29.69 0.60 -3.56
C ALA A 22 28.89 1.85 -3.14
N GLY A 23 27.72 1.68 -2.52
CA GLY A 23 26.89 2.79 -2.02
C GLY A 23 25.78 3.26 -2.98
N ALA A 24 25.42 2.46 -3.99
CA ALA A 24 24.29 2.79 -4.87
C ALA A 24 22.96 2.83 -4.09
N LEU A 25 22.07 3.72 -4.52
CA LEU A 25 20.70 3.83 -4.02
C LEU A 25 19.78 2.97 -4.89
N LEU A 26 19.06 2.03 -4.29
CA LEU A 26 18.05 1.25 -5.00
C LEU A 26 16.65 1.72 -4.64
N LEU A 27 15.91 2.16 -5.65
CA LEU A 27 14.51 2.54 -5.56
C LEU A 27 13.64 1.41 -6.11
N SER A 28 12.78 0.87 -5.26
CA SER A 28 11.84 -0.19 -5.61
C SER A 28 10.41 0.34 -5.72
N VAL A 29 9.57 -0.37 -6.49
CA VAL A 29 8.15 -0.05 -6.60
C VAL A 29 7.37 -0.19 -5.28
N ASN A 30 7.81 -1.04 -4.36
CA ASN A 30 7.11 -1.28 -3.10
C ASN A 30 8.01 -1.85 -1.99
N GLN A 31 7.53 -1.78 -0.75
CA GLN A 31 8.22 -2.28 0.44
C GLN A 31 8.58 -3.77 0.39
N ARG A 32 7.76 -4.58 -0.29
CA ARG A 32 7.98 -6.02 -0.36
C ARG A 32 9.20 -6.35 -1.19
N LEU A 33 9.32 -5.75 -2.37
CA LEU A 33 10.49 -5.90 -3.23
C LEU A 33 11.73 -5.33 -2.55
N ALA A 34 11.63 -4.16 -1.91
CA ALA A 34 12.72 -3.58 -1.13
C ALA A 34 13.27 -4.59 -0.08
N ARG A 35 12.38 -5.15 0.74
CA ARG A 35 12.72 -6.13 1.76
C ARG A 35 13.32 -7.41 1.16
N HIS A 36 12.75 -7.91 0.07
CA HIS A 36 13.29 -9.09 -0.60
C HIS A 36 14.72 -8.87 -1.08
N LEU A 37 15.00 -7.73 -1.73
CA LEU A 37 16.34 -7.38 -2.21
C LEU A 37 17.32 -7.10 -1.06
N GLN A 38 16.86 -6.55 0.06
CA GLN A 38 17.67 -6.43 1.28
C GLN A 38 18.11 -7.79 1.81
N ILE A 39 17.20 -8.76 1.89
CA ILE A 39 17.51 -10.13 2.32
C ILE A 39 18.47 -10.80 1.33
N ALA A 40 18.19 -10.72 0.03
CA ALA A 40 19.06 -11.29 -1.00
C ALA A 40 20.50 -10.72 -0.95
N HIS A 41 20.65 -9.41 -0.74
CA HIS A 41 21.96 -8.79 -0.57
C HIS A 41 22.66 -9.24 0.73
N ALA A 42 21.92 -9.42 1.83
CA ALA A 42 22.48 -9.96 3.06
C ALA A 42 22.98 -11.41 2.88
N GLU A 43 22.20 -12.26 2.21
CA GLU A 43 22.60 -13.63 1.86
C GLU A 43 23.85 -13.64 0.98
N TRP A 44 23.92 -12.75 -0.02
CA TRP A 44 25.09 -12.59 -0.87
C TRP A 44 26.35 -12.19 -0.09
N ARG A 45 26.26 -11.27 0.88
CA ARG A 45 27.41 -10.89 1.73
C ARG A 45 27.84 -11.99 2.68
N LEU A 46 26.87 -12.70 3.28
CA LEU A 46 27.15 -13.85 4.14
C LEU A 46 27.88 -14.96 3.38
N ALA A 47 27.49 -15.23 2.13
CA ALA A 47 28.17 -16.20 1.28
C ALA A 47 29.63 -15.83 0.98
N ARG A 48 29.99 -14.55 1.05
CA ARG A 48 31.37 -14.04 0.92
C ARG A 48 32.14 -14.02 2.25
N GLY A 49 31.53 -14.47 3.34
CA GLY A 49 32.14 -14.54 4.66
C GLY A 49 32.17 -13.22 5.43
N GLU A 50 31.45 -12.20 4.98
CA GLU A 50 31.29 -10.95 5.72
C GLU A 50 30.32 -11.18 6.90
N SER A 51 30.63 -10.61 8.06
CA SER A 51 29.80 -10.72 9.28
C SER A 51 29.19 -9.40 9.73
N VAL A 52 29.74 -8.28 9.24
CA VAL A 52 29.25 -6.92 9.52
C VAL A 52 29.44 -6.09 8.26
N TRP A 53 28.41 -5.35 7.88
CA TRP A 53 28.42 -4.43 6.75
C TRP A 53 27.52 -3.23 7.00
N GLU A 54 27.76 -2.16 6.24
CA GLU A 54 26.85 -1.03 6.19
C GLU A 54 25.53 -1.41 5.52
N SER A 55 24.41 -0.95 6.09
CA SER A 55 23.09 -1.28 5.56
C SER A 55 22.91 -0.65 4.17
N PRO A 56 22.60 -1.46 3.13
CA PRO A 56 22.44 -0.93 1.79
C PRO A 56 21.22 -0.01 1.71
N ARG A 57 21.32 1.07 0.91
CA ARG A 57 20.23 2.03 0.70
C ARG A 57 19.20 1.49 -0.28
N ILE A 58 18.37 0.55 0.19
CA ILE A 58 17.27 -0.06 -0.58
C ILE A 58 15.95 0.43 -0.01
N LEU A 59 15.24 1.29 -0.75
CA LEU A 59 14.03 1.95 -0.29
C LEU A 59 12.91 1.88 -1.36
N PRO A 60 11.63 1.87 -0.96
CA PRO A 60 10.56 2.19 -1.89
C PRO A 60 10.68 3.63 -2.39
N TRP A 61 10.23 3.86 -3.62
CA TRP A 61 10.21 5.19 -4.25
C TRP A 61 9.65 6.30 -3.36
N SER A 62 8.44 6.10 -2.81
CA SER A 62 7.78 7.09 -1.95
C SER A 62 8.46 7.29 -0.60
N ALA A 63 9.00 6.22 -0.02
CA ALA A 63 9.71 6.27 1.26
C ALA A 63 11.02 7.03 1.13
N TRP A 64 11.74 6.84 0.01
CA TRP A 64 12.96 7.58 -0.27
C TRP A 64 12.70 9.08 -0.34
N PHE A 65 11.67 9.55 -1.06
CA PHE A 65 11.33 10.97 -1.12
C PHE A 65 11.02 11.57 0.25
N THR A 66 10.28 10.85 1.08
CA THR A 66 9.95 11.29 2.44
C THR A 66 11.22 11.44 3.29
N HIS A 67 12.13 10.47 3.19
CA HIS A 67 13.40 10.49 3.91
C HIS A 67 14.33 11.59 3.40
N TRP A 68 14.54 11.66 2.08
CA TRP A 68 15.33 12.67 1.40
C TRP A 68 14.86 14.09 1.76
N TYR A 69 13.55 14.35 1.67
CA TYR A 69 13.01 15.65 2.05
C TYR A 69 13.20 15.92 3.54
N GLY A 70 13.08 14.90 4.40
CA GLY A 70 13.33 14.99 5.83
C GLY A 70 14.76 15.41 6.18
N GLU A 71 15.76 14.89 5.47
CA GLU A 71 17.18 15.18 5.68
C GLU A 71 17.64 16.51 5.06
N LEU A 72 16.89 17.03 4.09
CA LEU A 72 17.23 18.28 3.41
C LEU A 72 17.21 19.47 4.39
N ASP A 73 18.30 20.23 4.47
CA ASP A 73 18.34 21.48 5.23
C ASP A 73 18.11 22.66 4.28
N LEU A 74 16.92 23.25 4.33
CA LEU A 74 16.54 24.41 3.53
C LEU A 74 16.11 25.55 4.46
N PRO A 75 16.54 26.80 4.20
CA PRO A 75 16.19 27.94 5.05
C PRO A 75 14.67 28.19 5.13
N ASP A 76 13.92 27.93 4.06
CA ASP A 76 12.46 28.05 3.99
C ASP A 76 11.78 26.70 3.77
N LYS A 77 12.24 25.67 4.50
CA LYS A 77 11.70 24.31 4.38
C LYS A 77 10.24 24.24 4.84
N ARG A 78 9.34 23.97 3.89
CA ARG A 78 7.94 23.63 4.18
C ARG A 78 7.86 22.32 4.95
N ALA A 79 6.89 22.21 5.86
CA ALA A 79 6.70 20.96 6.57
C ALA A 79 6.00 19.93 5.66
N LEU A 80 6.46 18.68 5.67
CA LEU A 80 5.83 17.62 4.90
C LEU A 80 4.47 17.28 5.50
N LEU A 81 3.41 17.34 4.70
CA LEU A 81 2.07 17.01 5.15
C LEU A 81 1.93 15.48 5.29
N PRO A 82 1.54 14.97 6.48
CA PRO A 82 1.22 13.56 6.63
C PRO A 82 0.02 13.18 5.76
N SER A 83 0.07 12.01 5.13
CA SER A 83 -0.98 11.54 4.19
C SER A 83 -2.37 11.48 4.81
N LEU A 84 -2.48 11.18 6.11
CA LEU A 84 -3.76 11.19 6.84
C LEU A 84 -4.35 12.60 6.92
N LEU A 85 -3.51 13.61 7.20
CA LEU A 85 -3.93 15.00 7.27
C LEU A 85 -4.28 15.53 5.87
N ALA A 86 -3.56 15.10 4.83
CA ALA A 86 -3.90 15.39 3.44
C ALA A 86 -5.32 14.90 3.10
N ARG A 87 -5.65 13.64 3.41
CA ARG A 87 -7.01 13.10 3.24
C ARG A 87 -8.06 13.90 4.00
N GLN A 88 -7.77 14.29 5.23
CA GLN A 88 -8.68 15.11 6.02
C GLN A 88 -8.93 16.49 5.36
N TYR A 89 -7.89 17.13 4.82
CA TYR A 89 -8.06 18.41 4.12
C TYR A 89 -8.85 18.27 2.82
N TRP A 90 -8.73 17.14 2.12
CA TRP A 90 -9.60 16.82 1.00
C TRP A 90 -11.05 16.62 1.43
N HIS A 91 -11.29 15.95 2.55
CA HIS A 91 -12.63 15.82 3.13
C HIS A 91 -13.24 17.19 3.46
N ASP A 92 -12.49 18.03 4.18
CA ASP A 92 -12.88 19.41 4.49
C ASP A 92 -13.18 20.23 3.22
N ALA A 93 -12.38 20.08 2.16
CA ALA A 93 -12.55 20.79 0.90
C ALA A 93 -13.85 20.37 0.18
N VAL A 94 -14.17 19.08 0.20
CA VAL A 94 -15.39 18.53 -0.40
C VAL A 94 -16.62 18.90 0.43
N GLU A 95 -16.56 18.80 1.76
CA GLU A 95 -17.70 19.15 2.63
C GLU A 95 -18.08 20.63 2.57
N ARG A 96 -17.09 21.52 2.43
CA ARG A 96 -17.35 22.96 2.25
C ARG A 96 -17.77 23.32 0.82
N GLY A 97 -17.62 22.40 -0.11
CA GLY A 97 -17.91 22.61 -1.52
C GLY A 97 -19.41 22.53 -1.81
N GLU A 98 -20.04 23.65 -2.16
CA GLU A 98 -21.43 23.67 -2.62
C GLU A 98 -21.62 23.21 -4.08
N GLN A 99 -20.53 22.93 -4.79
CA GLN A 99 -20.53 22.70 -6.24
C GLN A 99 -21.20 21.38 -6.65
N ALA A 100 -21.29 20.41 -5.74
CA ALA A 100 -21.89 19.11 -6.03
C ALA A 100 -22.87 18.68 -4.93
N ARG A 101 -24.07 18.24 -5.34
CA ARG A 101 -25.00 17.54 -4.44
C ARG A 101 -24.55 16.09 -4.31
N LEU A 102 -23.61 15.85 -3.40
CA LEU A 102 -23.01 14.54 -3.20
C LEU A 102 -23.90 13.64 -2.34
N LEU A 103 -23.99 12.37 -2.72
CA LEU A 103 -24.63 11.31 -1.93
C LEU A 103 -23.74 10.87 -0.76
N ASP A 104 -22.43 10.82 -0.99
CA ASP A 104 -21.40 10.47 -0.02
C ASP A 104 -20.19 11.39 -0.20
N THR A 105 -20.02 12.33 0.74
CA THR A 105 -18.92 13.30 0.73
C THR A 105 -17.57 12.63 0.98
N ARG A 106 -17.54 11.57 1.79
CA ARG A 106 -16.30 10.87 2.15
C ARG A 106 -15.78 10.07 0.97
N ALA A 107 -16.64 9.31 0.30
CA ALA A 107 -16.26 8.58 -0.91
C ALA A 107 -15.77 9.54 -2.02
N ALA A 108 -16.45 10.67 -2.21
CA ALA A 108 -16.03 11.69 -3.17
C ALA A 108 -14.66 12.31 -2.83
N ALA A 109 -14.39 12.58 -1.54
CA ALA A 109 -13.10 13.09 -1.09
C ALA A 109 -11.95 12.11 -1.31
N GLU A 110 -12.17 10.81 -1.07
CA GLU A 110 -11.16 9.79 -1.35
C GLU A 110 -10.86 9.68 -2.85
N LEU A 111 -11.90 9.66 -3.70
CA LEU A 111 -11.73 9.66 -5.16
C LEU A 111 -11.01 10.92 -5.65
N ALA A 112 -11.35 12.10 -5.10
CA ALA A 112 -10.68 13.34 -5.45
C ALA A 112 -9.20 13.33 -5.04
N PHE A 113 -8.89 12.83 -3.85
CA PHE A 113 -7.49 12.70 -3.40
C PHE A 113 -6.69 11.72 -4.28
N GLU A 114 -7.28 10.59 -4.67
CA GLU A 114 -6.65 9.65 -5.61
C GLU A 114 -6.43 10.28 -6.99
N ALA A 115 -7.44 10.98 -7.53
CA ALA A 115 -7.36 11.69 -8.79
C ALA A 115 -6.25 12.76 -8.77
N TRP A 116 -6.10 13.48 -7.65
CA TRP A 116 -5.01 14.44 -7.44
C TRP A 116 -3.63 13.78 -7.53
N GLN A 117 -3.42 12.65 -6.83
CA GLN A 117 -2.15 11.94 -6.88
C GLN A 117 -1.83 11.41 -8.29
N ILE A 118 -2.83 10.89 -9.00
CA ILE A 118 -2.68 10.43 -10.38
C ILE A 118 -2.33 11.62 -11.28
N ALA A 119 -3.06 12.73 -11.15
CA ALA A 119 -2.81 13.93 -11.94
C ALA A 119 -1.40 14.47 -11.72
N ALA A 120 -0.91 14.51 -10.48
CA ALA A 120 0.47 14.90 -10.19
C ALA A 120 1.49 13.96 -10.87
N ARG A 121 1.38 12.65 -10.65
CA ARG A 121 2.30 11.64 -11.18
C ARG A 121 2.35 11.56 -12.71
N TRP A 122 1.24 11.87 -13.36
CA TRP A 122 1.11 11.91 -14.81
C TRP A 122 1.25 13.31 -15.39
N ARG A 123 1.49 14.32 -14.55
CA ARG A 123 1.57 15.74 -14.91
C ARG A 123 0.38 16.22 -15.75
N ILE A 124 -0.81 15.81 -15.34
CA ILE A 124 -2.06 16.22 -15.96
C ILE A 124 -2.39 17.63 -15.46
N GLU A 125 -2.16 18.61 -16.32
CA GLU A 125 -2.61 19.97 -16.11
C GLU A 125 -4.00 20.14 -16.74
N ASN A 126 -4.90 20.82 -16.03
CA ASN A 126 -6.20 21.18 -16.60
C ASN A 126 -5.96 22.31 -17.59
N ASP A 127 -6.29 22.08 -18.86
CA ASP A 127 -6.33 23.13 -19.87
C ASP A 127 -7.39 24.15 -19.46
N SER A 128 -6.97 25.41 -19.30
CA SER A 128 -7.86 26.51 -18.90
C SER A 128 -8.99 26.74 -19.89
N ASP A 129 -8.80 26.29 -21.14
CA ASP A 129 -9.69 26.58 -22.26
C ASP A 129 -10.64 25.42 -22.58
N ALA A 130 -10.56 24.30 -21.85
CA ALA A 130 -11.43 23.15 -22.02
C ALA A 130 -12.75 23.30 -21.25
N TYR A 131 -13.86 22.90 -21.87
CA TYR A 131 -15.16 22.82 -21.19
C TYR A 131 -15.12 21.68 -20.17
N LEU A 132 -15.07 22.03 -18.88
CA LEU A 132 -15.09 21.07 -17.78
C LEU A 132 -16.51 20.52 -17.59
N SER A 133 -16.63 19.21 -17.35
CA SER A 133 -17.86 18.66 -16.79
C SER A 133 -18.10 19.18 -15.38
N ASP A 134 -19.34 19.06 -14.87
CA ASP A 134 -19.69 19.46 -13.50
C ASP A 134 -18.75 18.82 -12.46
N ASP A 135 -18.42 17.53 -12.63
CA ASP A 135 -17.50 16.79 -11.76
C ASP A 135 -16.07 17.33 -11.83
N GLN A 136 -15.58 17.63 -13.05
CA GLN A 136 -14.23 18.20 -13.24
C GLN A 136 -14.12 19.61 -12.66
N PHE A 137 -15.19 20.40 -12.78
CA PHE A 137 -15.25 21.74 -12.19
C PHE A 137 -15.27 21.67 -10.66
N ALA A 138 -16.07 20.78 -10.08
CA ALA A 138 -16.08 20.55 -8.63
C ALA A 138 -14.71 20.09 -8.13
N PHE A 139 -14.08 19.12 -8.81
CA PHE A 139 -12.72 18.67 -8.51
C PHE A 139 -11.70 19.81 -8.55
N GLU A 140 -11.76 20.67 -9.57
CA GLU A 140 -10.87 21.82 -9.69
C GLU A 140 -11.05 22.81 -8.53
N CYS A 141 -12.28 23.08 -8.11
CA CYS A 141 -12.58 23.91 -6.94
C CYS A 141 -11.98 23.31 -5.66
N TRP A 142 -12.18 22.01 -5.42
CA TRP A 142 -11.63 21.32 -4.25
C TRP A 142 -10.10 21.32 -4.26
N ARG A 143 -9.50 21.06 -5.42
CA ARG A 143 -8.04 21.11 -5.63
C ARG A 143 -7.46 22.48 -5.29
N ARG A 144 -8.11 23.57 -5.71
CA ARG A 144 -7.69 24.93 -5.36
C ARG A 144 -7.78 25.20 -3.86
N HIS A 145 -8.85 24.76 -3.20
CA HIS A 145 -8.99 24.90 -1.76
C HIS A 145 -7.88 24.15 -1.01
N PHE A 146 -7.59 22.92 -1.45
CA PHE A 146 -6.50 22.12 -0.90
C PHE A 146 -5.14 22.81 -1.07
N ARG A 147 -4.80 23.30 -2.28
CA ARG A 147 -3.56 24.04 -2.54
C ARG A 147 -3.43 25.32 -1.70
N ALA A 148 -4.49 26.12 -1.61
CA ALA A 148 -4.48 27.33 -0.79
C ALA A 148 -4.18 27.00 0.69
N ARG A 149 -4.71 25.89 1.21
CA ARG A 149 -4.45 25.43 2.57
C ARG A 149 -3.02 24.93 2.79
N LEU A 150 -2.41 24.32 1.78
CA LEU A 150 -0.98 23.97 1.81
C LEU A 150 -0.12 25.24 1.88
N GLU A 151 -0.43 26.24 1.07
CA GLU A 151 0.29 27.52 1.03
C GLU A 151 0.17 28.29 2.34
N GLU A 152 -1.05 28.46 2.86
CA GLU A 152 -1.33 29.15 4.13
C GLU A 152 -0.61 28.50 5.33
N GLY A 153 -0.54 27.17 5.35
CA GLY A 153 0.08 26.43 6.44
C GLY A 153 1.57 26.17 6.27
N GLY A 154 2.18 26.58 5.16
CA GLY A 154 3.59 26.30 4.87
C GLY A 154 3.88 24.81 4.71
N TRP A 155 2.94 24.06 4.13
CA TRP A 155 3.04 22.62 3.92
C TRP A 155 3.42 22.26 2.49
N ILE A 156 4.00 21.08 2.32
CA ILE A 156 4.22 20.44 1.03
C ILE A 156 3.57 19.06 1.04
N ASP A 157 2.89 18.70 -0.05
CA ASP A 157 2.31 17.37 -0.19
C ASP A 157 3.36 16.37 -0.71
N GLN A 158 3.16 15.08 -0.44
CA GLN A 158 4.06 14.04 -0.94
C GLN A 158 4.08 13.99 -2.48
N ALA A 159 2.98 14.37 -3.14
CA ALA A 159 2.88 14.42 -4.59
C ALA A 159 3.73 15.55 -5.22
N ASP A 160 4.12 16.57 -4.44
CA ASP A 160 4.91 17.70 -4.94
C ASP A 160 6.43 17.48 -4.79
N LEU A 161 6.85 16.47 -4.01
CA LEU A 161 8.26 16.19 -3.74
C LEU A 161 9.09 15.88 -4.99
N PRO A 162 8.62 15.08 -5.97
CA PRO A 162 9.40 14.80 -7.16
C PRO A 162 9.57 16.06 -8.03
N ALA A 163 8.53 16.88 -8.17
CA ALA A 163 8.63 18.16 -8.87
C ALA A 163 9.66 19.10 -8.22
N LEU A 164 9.64 19.21 -6.88
CA LEU A 164 10.63 20.01 -6.14
C LEU A 164 12.07 19.54 -6.41
N LEU A 165 12.30 18.22 -6.43
CA LEU A 165 13.62 17.68 -6.72
C LEU A 165 14.06 17.95 -8.16
N ILE A 166 13.15 17.81 -9.12
CA ILE A 166 13.43 18.14 -10.54
C ILE A 166 13.85 19.61 -10.66
N ASP A 167 13.13 20.52 -10.02
CA ASP A 167 13.44 21.95 -10.05
C ASP A 167 14.80 22.26 -9.42
N MET A 168 15.13 21.62 -8.30
CA MET A 168 16.44 21.80 -7.65
C MET A 168 17.57 21.25 -8.52
N LEU A 169 17.42 20.07 -9.13
CA LEU A 169 18.42 19.50 -10.03
C LEU A 169 18.59 20.38 -11.28
N GLY A 170 17.50 20.87 -11.87
CA GLY A 170 17.54 21.75 -13.03
C GLY A 170 18.20 23.11 -12.74
N SER A 171 18.13 23.60 -11.50
CA SER A 171 18.83 24.84 -11.10
C SER A 171 20.36 24.67 -11.03
N LEU A 172 20.85 23.44 -10.91
CA LEU A 172 22.29 23.12 -10.86
C LEU A 172 22.91 23.08 -12.27
N ASP A 173 22.14 22.70 -13.30
CA ASP A 173 22.61 22.59 -14.70
C ASP A 173 23.10 23.93 -15.30
N GLY A 174 22.75 25.07 -14.69
CA GLY A 174 23.16 26.42 -15.12
C GLY A 174 24.42 26.98 -14.44
N ALA A 175 24.92 26.33 -13.38
CA ALA A 175 26.12 26.76 -12.67
C ALA A 175 27.35 26.09 -13.31
N GLY A 176 27.88 26.72 -14.36
CA GLY A 176 29.01 26.19 -15.14
C GLY A 176 30.17 25.70 -14.29
N ASP A 177 30.71 24.52 -14.66
CA ASP A 177 31.96 23.89 -14.19
C ASP A 177 32.18 23.75 -12.67
N ALA A 178 31.17 24.05 -11.83
CA ALA A 178 31.31 24.05 -10.37
C ALA A 178 30.77 22.76 -9.75
N GLU A 179 31.71 21.82 -9.56
CA GLU A 179 31.67 20.64 -8.70
C GLU A 179 30.81 19.47 -9.19
N GLU A 180 31.43 18.63 -10.04
CA GLU A 180 31.07 17.21 -10.22
C GLU A 180 30.81 16.57 -8.84
N GLY A 181 29.53 16.39 -8.48
CA GLY A 181 29.15 15.76 -7.21
C GLY A 181 28.07 16.45 -6.40
N ILE A 182 27.68 17.71 -6.68
CA ILE A 182 26.59 18.36 -5.95
C ILE A 182 25.27 17.60 -6.12
N GLY A 183 24.93 17.19 -7.35
CA GLY A 183 23.75 16.37 -7.63
C GLY A 183 23.78 15.03 -6.88
N ALA A 184 24.95 14.36 -6.89
CA ALA A 184 25.14 13.11 -6.16
C ALA A 184 25.03 13.30 -4.65
N SER A 185 25.49 14.44 -4.10
CA SER A 185 25.32 14.76 -2.69
C SER A 185 23.85 15.08 -2.34
N LEU A 186 23.12 15.76 -3.23
CA LEU A 186 21.71 16.09 -3.04
C LEU A 186 20.82 14.83 -3.01
N VAL A 187 21.11 13.85 -3.85
CA VAL A 187 20.42 12.54 -3.88
C VAL A 187 21.01 11.58 -2.84
N GLY A 188 22.22 11.86 -2.38
CA GLY A 188 23.03 11.02 -1.49
C GLY A 188 23.65 9.81 -2.18
N ALA A 189 23.61 9.70 -3.51
CA ALA A 189 24.20 8.61 -4.27
C ALA A 189 24.62 9.07 -5.67
N ALA A 190 25.77 8.56 -6.16
CA ALA A 190 26.23 8.75 -7.53
C ALA A 190 25.55 7.79 -8.53
N GLU A 191 24.90 6.73 -8.02
CA GLU A 191 24.22 5.73 -8.82
C GLU A 191 22.87 5.37 -8.21
N VAL A 192 21.83 5.37 -9.05
CA VAL A 192 20.45 5.03 -8.69
C VAL A 192 19.98 3.84 -9.52
N ILE A 193 19.45 2.83 -8.86
CA ILE A 193 18.96 1.60 -9.49
C ILE A 193 17.44 1.50 -9.30
N LEU A 194 16.70 1.37 -10.38
CA LEU A 194 15.25 1.21 -10.38
C LEU A 194 14.89 -0.29 -10.43
N ALA A 195 14.03 -0.75 -9.51
CA ALA A 195 13.62 -2.15 -9.44
C ALA A 195 12.09 -2.34 -9.43
N GLY A 196 11.61 -3.19 -10.33
CA GLY A 196 10.22 -3.64 -10.39
C GLY A 196 9.24 -2.71 -11.10
N PHE A 197 9.73 -1.68 -11.79
CA PHE A 197 8.90 -0.79 -12.61
C PHE A 197 8.66 -1.43 -13.97
N ILE A 198 7.39 -1.63 -14.34
CA ILE A 198 7.00 -2.14 -15.66
C ILE A 198 7.02 -0.99 -16.67
N GLU A 199 6.40 0.12 -16.31
CA GLU A 199 6.38 1.36 -17.06
C GLU A 199 6.61 2.51 -16.07
N LEU A 200 7.41 3.49 -16.48
CA LEU A 200 7.66 4.69 -15.70
C LEU A 200 6.56 5.71 -15.98
N THR A 201 6.05 6.35 -14.92
CA THR A 201 5.15 7.49 -15.12
C THR A 201 5.90 8.67 -15.75
N PRO A 202 5.20 9.62 -16.40
CA PRO A 202 5.84 10.81 -16.96
C PRO A 202 6.72 11.58 -15.96
N GLU A 203 6.26 11.74 -14.72
CA GLU A 203 7.05 12.35 -13.64
C GLU A 203 8.32 11.56 -13.33
N GLN A 204 8.23 10.23 -13.24
CA GLN A 204 9.38 9.36 -13.00
C GLN A 204 10.39 9.45 -14.15
N GLY A 205 9.92 9.46 -15.40
CA GLY A 205 10.79 9.62 -16.57
C GLY A 205 11.52 10.96 -16.58
N LEU A 206 10.84 12.05 -16.20
CA LEU A 206 11.49 13.37 -16.06
C LEU A 206 12.51 13.39 -14.93
N LEU A 207 12.23 12.74 -13.81
CA LEU A 207 13.18 12.64 -12.72
C LEU A 207 14.43 11.84 -13.13
N VAL A 208 14.26 10.74 -13.87
CA VAL A 208 15.38 9.97 -14.42
C VAL A 208 16.23 10.84 -15.35
N ALA A 209 15.60 11.67 -16.19
CA ALA A 209 16.32 12.62 -17.03
C ALA A 209 17.06 13.70 -16.21
N ALA A 210 16.44 14.21 -15.13
CA ALA A 210 17.06 15.18 -14.23
C ALA A 210 18.24 14.58 -13.43
N PHE A 211 18.16 13.30 -13.05
CA PHE A 211 19.30 12.58 -12.48
C PHE A 211 20.45 12.49 -13.47
N ALA A 212 20.14 12.14 -14.73
CA ALA A 212 21.15 12.03 -15.77
C ALA A 212 21.81 13.38 -16.09
N SER A 213 21.06 14.50 -16.11
CA SER A 213 21.63 15.83 -16.32
C SER A 213 22.55 16.26 -15.17
N ALA A 214 22.17 15.91 -13.93
CA ALA A 214 22.98 16.12 -12.74
C ALA A 214 24.18 15.15 -12.56
N GLY A 215 24.50 14.35 -13.59
CA GLY A 215 25.65 13.44 -13.59
C GLY A 215 25.47 12.15 -12.79
N ILE A 216 24.24 11.82 -12.38
CA ILE A 216 23.92 10.61 -11.63
C ILE A 216 23.62 9.47 -12.60
N ARG A 217 24.26 8.31 -12.40
CA ARG A 217 24.03 7.13 -13.26
C ARG A 217 22.74 6.45 -12.85
N VAL A 218 21.80 6.30 -13.78
CA VAL A 218 20.55 5.58 -13.54
C VAL A 218 20.57 4.24 -14.27
N ARG A 219 20.29 3.15 -13.53
CA ARG A 219 20.18 1.78 -14.07
C ARG A 219 18.84 1.16 -13.71
N THR A 220 18.42 0.18 -14.49
CA THR A 220 17.21 -0.59 -14.22
C THR A 220 17.57 -2.03 -13.96
N LEU A 221 17.09 -2.59 -12.86
CA LEU A 221 17.31 -4.00 -12.53
C LEU A 221 16.55 -4.88 -13.52
N ALA A 222 17.29 -5.62 -14.33
CA ALA A 222 16.73 -6.61 -15.23
C ALA A 222 16.47 -7.89 -14.44
N LEU A 223 15.19 -8.13 -14.09
CA LEU A 223 14.73 -9.40 -13.55
C LEU A 223 14.63 -10.42 -14.69
N ARG A 224 15.76 -10.80 -15.28
CA ARG A 224 15.81 -11.99 -16.13
C ARG A 224 15.78 -13.19 -15.22
N ALA A 225 14.89 -14.14 -15.52
CA ALA A 225 14.86 -15.41 -14.82
C ALA A 225 16.19 -16.13 -15.05
N SER A 226 17.13 -16.00 -14.11
CA SER A 226 18.33 -16.81 -14.04
C SER A 226 17.89 -18.26 -13.86
N GLY A 227 17.76 -19.00 -14.96
CA GLY A 227 17.32 -20.39 -14.97
C GLY A 227 16.52 -20.81 -16.20
N VAL A 228 15.89 -19.88 -16.92
CA VAL A 228 15.31 -20.22 -18.24
C VAL A 228 16.33 -19.82 -19.29
N SER A 229 17.32 -20.69 -19.47
CA SER A 229 18.04 -20.71 -20.73
C SER A 229 16.99 -20.74 -21.84
N ALA A 230 16.98 -19.71 -22.70
CA ALA A 230 16.24 -19.70 -23.96
C ALA A 230 16.83 -20.72 -24.96
N SER A 231 17.14 -21.92 -24.46
CA SER A 231 17.59 -23.08 -25.20
C SER A 231 16.44 -24.08 -25.19
N GLY A 232 15.58 -23.96 -26.21
CA GLY A 232 14.90 -25.06 -26.88
C GLY A 232 14.25 -26.15 -26.02
N ASP A 233 13.22 -25.80 -25.26
CA ASP A 233 11.97 -26.56 -25.22
C ASP A 233 10.90 -25.61 -24.70
N GLY A 234 9.91 -25.29 -25.52
CA GLY A 234 8.87 -24.33 -25.15
C GLY A 234 8.12 -24.85 -23.93
N GLN A 235 8.26 -24.17 -22.79
CA GLN A 235 7.31 -24.35 -21.69
C GLN A 235 5.91 -24.17 -22.28
N ALA A 236 5.13 -25.25 -22.30
CA ALA A 236 3.79 -25.24 -22.86
C ALA A 236 2.95 -24.29 -22.00
N ILE A 237 2.55 -23.16 -22.59
CA ILE A 237 1.58 -22.28 -21.97
C ILE A 237 0.24 -23.01 -22.02
N GLU A 238 -0.19 -23.55 -20.88
CA GLU A 238 -1.50 -24.18 -20.75
C GLU A 238 -2.57 -23.14 -20.43
N ARG A 239 -3.68 -23.20 -21.18
CA ARG A 239 -4.89 -22.46 -20.87
C ARG A 239 -5.98 -23.46 -20.51
N ARG A 240 -6.50 -23.38 -19.28
CA ARG A 240 -7.64 -24.17 -18.82
C ARG A 240 -8.88 -23.29 -18.75
N ILE A 241 -10.04 -23.84 -19.13
CA ILE A 241 -11.33 -23.17 -19.05
C ILE A 241 -12.08 -23.77 -17.87
N CYS A 242 -12.45 -22.92 -16.93
CA CYS A 242 -13.24 -23.30 -15.76
C CYS A 242 -14.72 -22.96 -15.98
N MET A 243 -15.59 -23.62 -15.20
CA MET A 243 -17.05 -23.43 -15.33
C MET A 243 -17.51 -22.15 -14.63
N ASP A 244 -16.91 -21.85 -13.49
CA ASP A 244 -17.15 -20.67 -12.67
C ASP A 244 -15.89 -20.33 -11.86
N ASP A 245 -15.94 -19.21 -11.13
CA ASP A 245 -14.85 -18.71 -10.29
C ASP A 245 -14.48 -19.68 -9.17
N GLN A 246 -15.44 -20.48 -8.67
CA GLN A 246 -15.19 -21.43 -7.59
C GLN A 246 -14.44 -22.66 -8.10
N HIS A 247 -14.81 -23.16 -9.27
CA HIS A 247 -14.13 -24.24 -9.96
C HIS A 247 -12.69 -23.83 -10.34
N GLU A 248 -12.48 -22.58 -10.75
CA GLU A 248 -11.13 -22.04 -10.98
C GLU A 248 -10.26 -22.16 -9.73
N LEU A 249 -10.75 -21.70 -8.58
CA LEU A 249 -10.00 -21.73 -7.32
C LEU A 249 -9.76 -23.16 -6.82
N ASP A 250 -10.75 -24.04 -6.96
CA ASP A 250 -10.63 -25.44 -6.53
C ASP A 250 -9.62 -26.20 -7.40
N LEU A 251 -9.65 -25.99 -8.71
CA LEU A 251 -8.68 -26.56 -9.65
C LEU A 251 -7.26 -26.04 -9.37
N LEU A 252 -7.12 -24.73 -9.15
CA LEU A 252 -5.84 -24.12 -8.79
C LEU A 252 -5.27 -24.71 -7.50
N ALA A 253 -6.08 -24.85 -6.46
CA ALA A 253 -5.64 -25.42 -5.19
C ALA A 253 -5.22 -26.89 -5.32
N ALA A 254 -5.94 -27.68 -6.14
CA ALA A 254 -5.59 -29.07 -6.43
C ALA A 254 -4.26 -29.17 -7.20
N GLU A 255 -4.05 -28.32 -8.20
CA GLU A 255 -2.81 -28.32 -9.00
C GLU A 255 -1.59 -27.93 -8.14
N LEU A 256 -1.71 -26.89 -7.31
CA LEU A 256 -0.63 -26.48 -6.41
C LEU A 256 -0.21 -27.61 -5.45
N ARG A 257 -1.20 -28.33 -4.92
CA ARG A 257 -0.93 -29.49 -4.06
C ARG A 257 -0.22 -30.58 -4.84
N HIS A 258 -0.69 -30.89 -6.05
CA HIS A 258 -0.09 -31.92 -6.90
C HIS A 258 1.37 -31.60 -7.22
N GLU A 259 1.66 -30.38 -7.65
CA GLU A 259 3.03 -29.93 -7.97
C GLU A 259 3.97 -30.04 -6.76
N LEU A 260 3.48 -29.76 -5.55
CA LEU A 260 4.28 -29.92 -4.32
C LEU A 260 4.48 -31.39 -3.92
N GLU A 261 3.54 -32.29 -4.23
CA GLU A 261 3.61 -33.72 -3.91
C GLU A 261 4.48 -34.50 -4.92
N VAL A 262 4.57 -34.06 -6.17
CA VAL A 262 5.31 -34.74 -7.25
C VAL A 262 6.82 -34.55 -7.13
N VAL A 263 7.30 -33.50 -6.46
CA VAL A 263 8.73 -33.23 -6.33
C VAL A 263 9.41 -34.27 -5.43
N PRO A 264 10.51 -34.92 -5.88
CA PRO A 264 11.25 -35.89 -5.07
C PRO A 264 11.71 -35.29 -3.75
N ALA A 265 11.66 -36.07 -2.67
CA ALA A 265 12.03 -35.62 -1.32
C ALA A 265 13.48 -35.07 -1.20
N ASP A 266 14.37 -35.47 -2.10
CA ASP A 266 15.77 -35.03 -2.13
C ASP A 266 16.00 -33.72 -2.93
N SER A 267 14.96 -33.18 -3.55
CA SER A 267 15.02 -31.90 -4.29
C SER A 267 14.44 -30.76 -3.45
N PRO A 268 14.96 -29.52 -3.58
CA PRO A 268 14.34 -28.38 -2.93
C PRO A 268 12.90 -28.21 -3.45
N PRO A 269 11.94 -27.87 -2.56
CA PRO A 269 10.55 -27.73 -2.97
C PRO A 269 10.41 -26.63 -4.03
N PRO A 270 9.53 -26.80 -5.03
CA PRO A 270 9.37 -25.84 -6.10
C PRO A 270 8.81 -24.53 -5.54
N ARG A 271 9.33 -23.40 -6.03
CA ARG A 271 8.80 -22.08 -5.70
C ARG A 271 7.65 -21.75 -6.64
N LEU A 272 6.43 -22.01 -6.18
CA LEU A 272 5.22 -21.74 -6.95
C LEU A 272 4.72 -20.32 -6.68
N GLY A 273 4.46 -19.56 -7.75
CA GLY A 273 3.88 -18.22 -7.69
C GLY A 273 2.49 -18.21 -8.31
N VAL A 274 1.50 -17.74 -7.56
CA VAL A 274 0.12 -17.58 -8.05
C VAL A 274 -0.25 -16.11 -8.06
N VAL A 275 -0.73 -15.64 -9.23
CA VAL A 275 -1.21 -14.28 -9.43
C VAL A 275 -2.72 -14.34 -9.66
N ILE A 276 -3.47 -13.72 -8.75
CA ILE A 276 -4.93 -13.62 -8.82
C ILE A 276 -5.29 -12.15 -8.98
N SER A 277 -6.13 -11.88 -9.97
CA SER A 277 -6.74 -10.56 -10.15
C SER A 277 -7.74 -10.30 -9.02
N ASP A 278 -7.69 -9.10 -8.43
CA ASP A 278 -8.51 -8.72 -7.28
C ASP A 278 -8.46 -9.74 -6.11
N LEU A 279 -7.25 -9.95 -5.61
CA LEU A 279 -7.02 -10.83 -4.47
C LEU A 279 -7.82 -10.41 -3.23
N GLY A 280 -8.14 -9.12 -3.06
CA GLY A 280 -8.92 -8.61 -1.93
C GLY A 280 -10.32 -9.23 -1.88
N ALA A 281 -11.07 -9.13 -2.97
CA ALA A 281 -12.42 -9.72 -3.04
C ALA A 281 -12.40 -11.26 -3.02
N ARG A 282 -11.38 -11.88 -3.63
CA ARG A 282 -11.31 -13.35 -3.80
C ARG A 282 -10.61 -14.09 -2.64
N ARG A 283 -10.00 -13.37 -1.70
CA ARG A 283 -9.15 -13.95 -0.64
C ARG A 283 -9.84 -15.05 0.16
N VAL A 284 -11.06 -14.77 0.63
CA VAL A 284 -11.80 -15.72 1.49
C VAL A 284 -12.09 -17.01 0.73
N ALA A 285 -12.51 -16.91 -0.53
CA ALA A 285 -12.78 -18.07 -1.37
C ALA A 285 -11.50 -18.86 -1.68
N LEU A 286 -10.39 -18.17 -1.99
CA LEU A 286 -9.09 -18.78 -2.24
C LEU A 286 -8.57 -19.54 -1.02
N VAL A 287 -8.57 -18.93 0.17
CA VAL A 287 -8.11 -19.58 1.41
C VAL A 287 -8.94 -20.83 1.68
N ARG A 288 -10.26 -20.77 1.51
CA ARG A 288 -11.14 -21.94 1.66
C ARG A 288 -10.85 -23.05 0.65
N ALA A 289 -10.50 -22.71 -0.59
CA ALA A 289 -10.13 -23.69 -1.60
C ALA A 289 -8.79 -24.36 -1.25
N LEU A 290 -7.78 -23.58 -0.86
CA LEU A 290 -6.48 -24.08 -0.40
C LEU A 290 -6.63 -24.95 0.85
N GLU A 291 -7.36 -24.51 1.87
CA GLU A 291 -7.57 -25.30 3.08
C GLU A 291 -8.31 -26.61 2.80
N ARG A 292 -9.32 -26.62 1.92
CA ARG A 292 -9.98 -27.87 1.48
C ARG A 292 -9.02 -28.82 0.77
N ALA A 293 -8.14 -28.29 -0.08
CA ALA A 293 -7.20 -29.09 -0.85
C ALA A 293 -6.06 -29.65 0.01
N PHE A 294 -5.42 -28.82 0.85
CA PHE A 294 -4.25 -29.19 1.64
C PHE A 294 -4.59 -29.85 2.99
N PHE A 295 -5.73 -29.51 3.59
CA PHE A 295 -6.11 -29.96 4.93
C PHE A 295 -7.51 -30.59 4.96
N PRO A 296 -7.76 -31.66 4.19
CA PRO A 296 -9.08 -32.28 4.12
C PRO A 296 -9.49 -32.83 5.49
N GLY A 297 -10.61 -32.33 6.03
CA GLY A 297 -11.20 -32.81 7.28
C GLY A 297 -10.58 -32.25 8.57
N LEU A 298 -9.63 -31.32 8.49
CA LEU A 298 -9.10 -30.64 9.67
C LEU A 298 -9.95 -29.43 10.06
N SER A 299 -10.05 -29.17 11.37
CA SER A 299 -10.67 -27.95 11.88
C SER A 299 -9.72 -26.74 11.73
N PRO A 300 -10.23 -25.50 11.68
CA PRO A 300 -9.38 -24.31 11.59
C PRO A 300 -8.32 -24.22 12.69
N ALA A 301 -8.65 -24.62 13.92
CA ALA A 301 -7.70 -24.63 15.04
C ALA A 301 -6.57 -25.67 14.85
N ALA A 302 -6.87 -26.81 14.24
CA ALA A 302 -5.86 -27.82 13.92
C ALA A 302 -4.93 -27.33 12.80
N ILE A 303 -5.49 -26.65 11.79
CA ILE A 303 -4.71 -26.04 10.69
C ILE A 303 -3.77 -24.97 11.24
N GLU A 304 -4.24 -24.10 12.14
CA GLU A 304 -3.43 -23.05 12.75
C GLU A 304 -2.26 -23.61 13.57
N ALA A 305 -2.47 -24.71 14.29
CA ALA A 305 -1.42 -25.37 15.07
C ALA A 305 -0.32 -26.01 14.19
N ILE A 306 -0.68 -26.51 13.00
CA ILE A 306 0.27 -27.10 12.05
C ILE A 306 1.00 -26.00 11.24
N GLY A 307 0.30 -24.90 10.96
CA GLY A 307 0.76 -23.85 10.07
C GLY A 307 0.38 -24.13 8.60
N ARG A 308 0.35 -23.06 7.80
CA ARG A 308 0.01 -23.12 6.37
C ARG A 308 1.30 -23.10 5.51
N PRO A 309 1.43 -23.95 4.49
CA PRO A 309 2.61 -24.00 3.62
C PRO A 309 2.62 -22.91 2.53
N TRP A 310 1.74 -21.92 2.60
CA TRP A 310 1.66 -20.82 1.64
C TRP A 310 1.63 -19.46 2.35
N ASP A 311 2.11 -18.44 1.66
CA ASP A 311 2.03 -17.04 2.06
C ASP A 311 1.16 -16.25 1.07
N ILE A 312 0.32 -15.36 1.59
CA ILE A 312 -0.55 -14.50 0.77
C ILE A 312 -0.03 -13.07 0.83
N SER A 313 0.43 -12.60 -0.32
CA SER A 313 1.11 -11.32 -0.52
C SER A 313 0.41 -10.08 0.06
N LEU A 314 -0.93 -10.04 0.05
CA LEU A 314 -1.73 -9.03 0.73
C LEU A 314 -2.43 -9.65 1.95
N GLY A 315 -2.09 -9.15 3.14
CA GLY A 315 -2.93 -9.34 4.32
C GLY A 315 -4.28 -8.64 4.15
N GLY A 316 -5.25 -9.00 4.98
CA GLY A 316 -6.43 -8.15 5.17
C GLY A 316 -6.03 -6.81 5.79
N ALA A 317 -6.88 -5.80 5.71
CA ALA A 317 -6.61 -4.57 6.45
C ALA A 317 -6.61 -4.92 7.94
N LEU A 318 -5.66 -4.37 8.69
CA LEU A 318 -5.56 -4.63 10.13
C LEU A 318 -6.86 -4.25 10.87
N ALA A 319 -7.57 -3.23 10.35
CA ALA A 319 -8.87 -2.80 10.86
C ALA A 319 -10.00 -3.82 10.66
N ASP A 320 -9.84 -4.79 9.77
CA ASP A 320 -10.82 -5.86 9.52
C ASP A 320 -10.64 -7.05 10.47
N GLU A 321 -9.50 -7.12 11.19
CA GLU A 321 -9.29 -8.17 12.19
C GLU A 321 -10.32 -8.00 13.32
N PRO A 322 -11.09 -9.05 13.71
CA PRO A 322 -12.25 -8.90 14.59
C PRO A 322 -11.98 -8.19 15.91
N LEU A 323 -10.79 -8.43 16.50
CA LEU A 323 -10.33 -7.75 17.71
C LEU A 323 -10.17 -6.24 17.50
N ILE A 324 -9.51 -5.88 16.41
CA ILE A 324 -9.13 -4.51 16.10
C ILE A 324 -10.35 -3.74 15.62
N ARG A 325 -11.19 -4.36 14.79
CA ARG A 325 -12.50 -3.84 14.40
C ARG A 325 -13.34 -3.50 15.64
N SER A 326 -13.46 -4.42 16.59
CA SER A 326 -14.22 -4.19 17.83
C SER A 326 -13.64 -3.02 18.64
N ALA A 327 -12.31 -2.89 18.72
CA ALA A 327 -11.67 -1.80 19.42
C ALA A 327 -11.92 -0.44 18.72
N LEU A 328 -11.83 -0.39 17.39
CA LEU A 328 -12.13 0.80 16.59
C LEU A 328 -13.60 1.19 16.71
N ASP A 329 -14.52 0.22 16.66
CA ASP A 329 -15.95 0.44 16.85
C ASP A 329 -16.23 1.05 18.24
N ILE A 330 -15.56 0.59 19.31
CA ILE A 330 -15.68 1.20 20.65
C ILE A 330 -15.19 2.65 20.64
N ILE A 331 -14.07 2.95 19.98
CA ILE A 331 -13.56 4.32 19.85
C ILE A 331 -14.55 5.20 19.08
N GLU A 332 -15.04 4.74 17.93
CA GLU A 332 -16.02 5.48 17.12
C GLU A 332 -17.32 5.72 17.89
N LEU A 333 -17.75 4.76 18.70
CA LEU A 333 -18.90 4.88 19.60
C LEU A 333 -18.72 6.05 20.60
N THR A 334 -17.48 6.37 21.00
CA THR A 334 -17.18 7.50 21.91
C THR A 334 -17.14 8.86 21.23
N LEU A 335 -16.87 8.89 19.92
CA LEU A 335 -16.69 10.11 19.14
C LEU A 335 -18.01 10.54 18.48
N ASP A 336 -18.39 9.89 17.39
CA ASP A 336 -19.54 10.25 16.54
C ASP A 336 -20.71 9.27 16.65
N GLY A 337 -20.50 8.14 17.32
CA GLY A 337 -21.49 7.09 17.46
C GLY A 337 -21.59 6.19 16.23
N LEU A 338 -22.09 4.98 16.45
CA LEU A 338 -22.17 3.93 15.45
C LEU A 338 -23.60 3.75 14.91
N PRO A 339 -23.75 3.37 13.63
CA PRO A 339 -25.01 2.86 13.12
C PRO A 339 -25.53 1.66 13.94
N PRO A 340 -26.85 1.44 14.04
CA PRO A 340 -27.40 0.34 14.83
C PRO A 340 -26.86 -1.04 14.46
N ALA A 341 -26.60 -1.29 13.17
CA ALA A 341 -26.06 -2.57 12.69
C ALA A 341 -24.66 -2.86 13.26
N ASP A 342 -23.81 -1.83 13.33
CA ASP A 342 -22.44 -1.96 13.85
C ASP A 342 -22.45 -2.09 15.37
N VAL A 343 -23.36 -1.40 16.06
CA VAL A 343 -23.59 -1.62 17.49
C VAL A 343 -24.05 -3.05 17.77
N SER A 344 -24.96 -3.60 16.94
CA SER A 344 -25.35 -5.01 17.05
C SER A 344 -24.15 -5.94 16.89
N ALA A 345 -23.31 -5.71 15.87
CA ALA A 345 -22.15 -6.54 15.60
C ALA A 345 -21.14 -6.48 16.76
N LEU A 346 -20.89 -5.29 17.30
CA LEU A 346 -20.02 -5.08 18.46
C LEU A 346 -20.56 -5.79 19.70
N LEU A 347 -21.87 -5.63 19.99
CA LEU A 347 -22.52 -6.28 21.12
C LEU A 347 -22.48 -7.81 21.00
N MET A 348 -22.52 -8.36 19.79
CA MET A 348 -22.48 -9.79 19.54
C MET A 348 -21.07 -10.36 19.33
N SER A 349 -20.04 -9.51 19.40
CA SER A 349 -18.66 -9.94 19.13
C SER A 349 -18.13 -10.80 20.28
N SER A 350 -17.33 -11.81 19.95
CA SER A 350 -16.64 -12.66 20.94
C SER A 350 -15.55 -11.92 21.72
N VAL A 351 -15.24 -10.69 21.32
CA VAL A 351 -14.29 -9.80 21.99
C VAL A 351 -14.96 -9.15 23.21
N VAL A 352 -16.23 -8.77 23.06
CA VAL A 352 -17.04 -8.12 24.11
C VAL A 352 -17.80 -9.17 24.95
N ILE A 353 -18.40 -10.18 24.32
CA ILE A 353 -19.08 -11.29 25.00
C ILE A 353 -18.09 -12.42 25.26
N ARG A 354 -17.87 -12.75 26.54
CA ARG A 354 -17.01 -13.88 26.94
C ARG A 354 -17.73 -14.94 27.79
N ASP A 355 -18.96 -14.67 28.21
CA ASP A 355 -19.75 -15.52 29.11
C ASP A 355 -21.24 -15.53 28.73
N ALA A 356 -22.00 -16.50 29.24
CA ALA A 356 -23.40 -16.69 28.88
C ALA A 356 -24.32 -15.57 29.40
N ASP A 357 -23.99 -14.98 30.55
CA ASP A 357 -24.80 -13.94 31.18
C ASP A 357 -24.66 -12.60 30.42
N THR A 358 -23.45 -12.26 29.97
CA THR A 358 -23.21 -11.09 29.11
C THR A 358 -23.88 -11.23 27.74
N ARG A 359 -23.99 -12.45 27.22
CA ARG A 359 -24.69 -12.72 25.95
C ARG A 359 -26.18 -12.41 26.02
N GLU A 360 -26.87 -12.91 27.04
CA GLU A 360 -28.31 -12.66 27.17
C GLU A 360 -28.60 -11.15 27.35
N GLN A 361 -27.76 -10.45 28.12
CA GLN A 361 -27.86 -9.00 28.29
C GLN A 361 -27.65 -8.25 26.96
N ALA A 362 -26.64 -8.64 26.18
CA ALA A 362 -26.36 -8.06 24.89
C ALA A 362 -27.50 -8.30 23.88
N GLU A 363 -28.10 -9.49 23.85
CA GLU A 363 -29.24 -9.81 22.97
C GLU A 363 -30.50 -8.99 23.32
N ARG A 364 -30.78 -8.80 24.62
CA ARG A 364 -31.87 -7.95 25.09
C ARG A 364 -31.65 -6.49 24.71
N LEU A 365 -30.41 -6.00 24.85
CA LEU A 365 -30.03 -4.64 24.49
C LEU A 365 -30.12 -4.41 22.98
N ASP A 366 -29.61 -5.32 22.16
CA ASP A 366 -29.70 -5.27 20.69
C ASP A 366 -31.16 -5.14 20.23
N ARG A 367 -32.05 -5.97 20.79
CA ARG A 367 -33.49 -5.91 20.50
C ARG A 367 -34.09 -4.56 20.89
N LYS A 368 -33.64 -3.95 21.99
CA LYS A 368 -34.12 -2.63 22.42
C LYS A 368 -33.64 -1.54 21.48
N ILE A 369 -32.35 -1.54 21.13
CA ILE A 369 -31.73 -0.57 20.21
C ILE A 369 -32.44 -0.58 18.84
N ARG A 370 -32.68 -1.76 18.27
CA ARG A 370 -33.38 -1.91 16.98
C ARG A 370 -34.80 -1.35 16.98
N ARG A 371 -35.47 -1.28 18.14
CA ARG A 371 -36.82 -0.69 18.26
C ARG A 371 -36.84 0.83 18.30
N HIS A 372 -35.72 1.47 18.65
CA HIS A 372 -35.67 2.93 18.82
C HIS A 372 -35.31 3.69 17.53
N HIS A 373 -35.04 3.01 16.42
CA HIS A 373 -34.79 3.59 15.08
C HIS A 373 -33.82 4.79 15.06
N LEU A 374 -32.84 4.81 15.97
CA LEU A 374 -31.83 5.87 16.02
C LEU A 374 -30.87 5.71 14.83
N PRO A 375 -30.52 6.81 14.13
CA PRO A 375 -29.58 6.73 13.01
C PRO A 375 -28.15 6.38 13.47
N ARG A 376 -27.76 6.85 14.66
CA ARG A 376 -26.49 6.51 15.33
C ARG A 376 -26.70 6.42 16.84
N LEU A 377 -25.92 5.57 17.52
CA LEU A 377 -25.85 5.50 18.98
C LEU A 377 -24.46 5.87 19.46
N THR A 378 -24.39 6.71 20.49
CA THR A 378 -23.15 7.08 21.17
C THR A 378 -22.93 6.22 22.41
N LEU A 379 -21.69 6.19 22.92
CA LEU A 379 -21.35 5.43 24.13
C LEU A 379 -22.20 5.86 25.32
N LYS A 380 -22.47 7.16 25.45
CA LYS A 380 -23.31 7.69 26.53
C LYS A 380 -24.73 7.10 26.49
N LEU A 381 -25.34 7.06 25.31
CA LEU A 381 -26.66 6.47 25.11
C LEU A 381 -26.63 4.95 25.39
N LEU A 382 -25.59 4.26 24.93
CA LEU A 382 -25.42 2.84 25.19
C LEU A 382 -25.31 2.54 26.70
N LEU A 383 -24.53 3.35 27.44
CA LEU A 383 -24.34 3.20 28.89
C LEU A 383 -25.61 3.53 29.70
N ASP A 384 -26.37 4.54 29.26
CA ASP A 384 -27.66 4.87 29.87
C ASP A 384 -28.67 3.73 29.66
N GLU A 385 -28.64 3.06 28.50
CA GLU A 385 -29.44 1.86 28.23
C GLU A 385 -28.95 0.61 28.97
N LEU A 386 -27.64 0.50 29.23
CA LEU A 386 -27.01 -0.60 29.99
C LEU A 386 -27.23 -0.52 31.51
N ASN A 387 -27.96 0.49 32.00
CA ASN A 387 -28.29 0.65 33.41
C ASN A 387 -27.04 0.65 34.34
N ARG A 388 -25.92 1.24 33.87
CA ARG A 388 -24.62 1.57 34.54
C ARG A 388 -23.98 0.61 35.56
N LYS A 389 -24.59 -0.53 35.89
CA LYS A 389 -24.21 -1.45 36.99
C LYS A 389 -24.24 -2.93 36.57
N GLY A 390 -24.41 -3.23 35.29
CA GLY A 390 -24.37 -4.59 34.77
C GLY A 390 -22.95 -5.03 34.38
N PRO A 391 -22.65 -6.35 34.38
CA PRO A 391 -21.34 -6.88 34.00
C PRO A 391 -20.92 -6.49 32.57
N LEU A 392 -21.90 -6.23 31.68
CA LEU A 392 -21.66 -5.71 30.34
C LEU A 392 -21.30 -4.22 30.34
N ALA A 393 -21.86 -3.42 31.27
CA ALA A 393 -21.57 -1.99 31.39
C ALA A 393 -20.13 -1.74 31.86
N GLU A 394 -19.61 -2.57 32.77
CA GLU A 394 -18.23 -2.48 33.26
C GLU A 394 -17.19 -2.66 32.15
N ARG A 395 -17.53 -3.34 31.05
CA ARG A 395 -16.64 -3.56 29.89
C ARG A 395 -16.45 -2.33 29.01
N PHE A 396 -17.35 -1.35 29.10
CA PHE A 396 -17.31 -0.12 28.33
C PHE A 396 -16.85 1.10 29.16
N VAL A 397 -16.64 0.92 30.47
CA VAL A 397 -16.28 1.99 31.43
C VAL A 397 -14.85 1.85 31.96
N ALA A 398 -14.23 0.67 31.83
CA ALA A 398 -12.81 0.46 32.11
C ALA A 398 -11.94 1.05 30.99
#